data_AF-A0A973MI84-F1
#
_entry.id   AF-A0A973MI84-F1
#
_cell.length_a   1.000
_cell.length_b   1.000
_cell.length_c   1.000
_cell.angle_alpha   90.00
_cell.angle_beta   90.00
_cell.angle_gamma   90.00
#
_symmetry.space_group_name_H-M   'P 1'
#
loop_
_entity.id
_entity.type
_entity.pdbx_description
1 polymer ?
#
loop_
_entity_poly.entity_id
_entity_poly.type
_entity_poly.pdbx_seq_one_letter_code
_entity_poly.pdbx_strand_id
1 'polypeptide(L)'
;ELRTMIRTGVRAYRIRRPVPQPLTDAELGAVRTPLYLVLGRRSLLVHPDRQVERVPRLIPGARAEIISRTGHGPQIDHAELTNRKMLDFMNAADLGLPTSH
;
A
#
# COMPACT_ATOMS: atom_id res chain seq x y z
N GLU A 1 -16.60 1.77 -32.42
CA GLU A 1 -15.14 1.88 -32.24
C GLU A 1 -14.63 1.34 -30.90
N LEU A 2 -15.18 1.76 -29.75
CA LEU A 2 -14.75 1.27 -28.42
C LEU A 2 -14.74 -0.25 -28.26
N ARG A 3 -15.77 -0.96 -28.75
CA ARG A 3 -15.82 -2.44 -28.70
C ARG A 3 -14.66 -3.10 -29.45
N THR A 4 -14.30 -2.57 -30.61
CA THR A 4 -13.15 -3.04 -31.40
C THR A 4 -11.86 -2.76 -30.66
N MET A 5 -11.72 -1.55 -30.09
CA MET A 5 -10.55 -1.15 -29.31
C MET A 5 -10.33 -2.06 -28.08
N ILE A 6 -11.39 -2.35 -27.32
CA ILE A 6 -11.36 -3.28 -26.17
C ILE A 6 -10.95 -4.69 -26.63
N ARG A 7 -11.60 -5.22 -27.68
CA ARG A 7 -11.29 -6.58 -28.19
C ARG A 7 -9.85 -6.71 -28.65
N THR A 8 -9.35 -5.71 -29.38
CA THR A 8 -7.96 -5.69 -29.87
C THR A 8 -6.99 -5.60 -28.68
N GLY A 9 -7.27 -4.73 -27.71
CA GLY A 9 -6.48 -4.62 -26.48
C GLY A 9 -6.39 -5.94 -25.72
N VAL A 10 -7.53 -6.59 -25.41
CA VAL A 10 -7.55 -7.87 -24.67
C VAL A 10 -6.82 -8.99 -25.41
N ARG A 11 -6.93 -9.05 -26.75
CA ARG A 11 -6.25 -10.08 -27.54
C ARG A 11 -4.76 -9.84 -27.70
N ALA A 12 -4.36 -8.62 -28.05
CA ALA A 12 -3.00 -8.32 -28.50
C ALA A 12 -2.08 -7.83 -27.38
N TYR A 13 -2.61 -7.20 -26.34
CA TYR A 13 -1.79 -6.66 -25.26
C TYR A 13 -1.37 -7.76 -24.28
N ARG A 14 -0.06 -7.87 -24.05
CA ARG A 14 0.54 -8.77 -23.05
C ARG A 14 1.61 -8.01 -22.29
N ILE A 15 1.42 -7.85 -20.99
CA ILE A 15 2.49 -7.38 -20.11
C ILE A 15 3.40 -8.57 -19.82
N ARG A 16 4.60 -8.57 -20.41
CA ARG A 16 5.67 -9.53 -20.11
C ARG A 16 6.69 -8.89 -19.16
N ARG A 17 6.25 -8.55 -17.95
CA ARG A 17 7.15 -8.11 -16.87
C ARG A 17 7.13 -9.16 -15.77
N PRO A 18 8.29 -9.49 -15.17
CA PRO A 18 8.30 -10.35 -13.99
C PRO A 18 7.40 -9.75 -12.92
N VAL A 19 6.54 -10.56 -12.32
CA VAL A 19 5.74 -10.13 -11.18
C VAL A 19 6.72 -9.94 -10.01
N PRO A 20 6.75 -8.75 -9.37
CA PRO A 20 7.55 -8.55 -8.17
C PRO A 20 7.16 -9.61 -7.14
N GLN A 21 8.15 -10.36 -6.64
CA GLN A 21 7.90 -11.28 -5.55
C GLN A 21 7.64 -10.48 -4.27
N PRO A 22 6.70 -10.91 -3.41
CA PRO A 22 6.56 -10.32 -2.09
C PRO A 22 7.87 -10.43 -1.31
N LEU A 23 8.22 -9.39 -0.54
CA LEU A 23 9.34 -9.46 0.40
C LEU A 23 9.08 -10.59 1.40
N THR A 24 10.11 -11.39 1.68
CA THR A 24 10.11 -12.39 2.76
C THR A 24 9.99 -11.71 4.12
N ASP A 25 9.66 -12.49 5.16
CA ASP A 25 9.59 -11.96 6.53
C ASP A 25 10.95 -11.44 7.00
N ALA A 26 12.05 -12.08 6.59
CA ALA A 26 13.42 -11.66 6.91
C ALA A 26 13.79 -10.33 6.23
N GLU A 27 13.45 -10.17 4.95
CA GLU A 27 13.68 -8.90 4.22
C GLU A 27 12.84 -7.76 4.80
N LEU A 28 11.59 -8.05 5.17
CA LEU A 28 10.73 -7.05 5.78
C LEU A 28 11.25 -6.65 7.17
N GLY A 29 11.67 -7.62 7.99
CA GLY A 29 12.25 -7.37 9.32
C GLY A 29 13.62 -6.67 9.31
N ALA A 30 14.25 -6.54 8.14
CA ALA A 30 15.48 -5.77 7.99
C ALA A 30 15.24 -4.24 7.92
N VAL A 31 13.98 -3.79 7.74
CA VAL A 31 13.64 -2.36 7.68
C VAL A 31 13.86 -1.71 9.04
N ARG A 32 14.65 -0.62 9.07
CA ARG A 32 14.98 0.15 10.28
C ARG A 32 14.50 1.59 10.28
N THR A 33 14.05 2.10 9.14
CA THR A 33 13.48 3.45 9.03
C THR A 33 12.01 3.45 9.48
N PRO A 34 11.49 4.58 9.97
CA PRO A 34 10.05 4.74 10.20
C PRO A 34 9.26 4.32 8.96
N LEU A 35 8.24 3.47 9.14
CA LEU A 35 7.42 2.96 8.04
C LEU A 35 5.94 3.17 8.31
N TYR A 36 5.25 3.70 7.31
CA TYR A 36 3.81 3.83 7.29
C TYR A 36 3.21 3.17 6.06
N LEU A 37 2.35 2.18 6.28
CA LEU A 37 1.62 1.47 5.23
C LEU A 37 0.14 1.86 5.24
N VAL A 38 -0.32 2.44 4.13
CA VAL A 38 -1.74 2.76 3.90
C VAL A 38 -2.27 1.90 2.78
N LEU A 39 -3.33 1.15 3.06
CA LEU A 39 -3.91 0.18 2.13
C LEU A 39 -5.34 0.52 1.79
N GLY A 40 -5.72 0.16 0.57
CA GLY A 40 -7.12 0.18 0.17
C GLY A 40 -7.86 -1.10 0.53
N ARG A 41 -9.09 -0.96 1.03
CA ARG A 41 -9.91 -2.07 1.53
C ARG A 41 -10.15 -3.16 0.48
N ARG A 42 -10.28 -2.77 -0.79
CA ARG A 42 -10.58 -3.69 -1.92
C ARG A 42 -9.39 -3.78 -2.87
N SER A 43 -8.17 -3.83 -2.32
CA SER A 43 -6.95 -4.01 -3.09
C SER A 43 -6.99 -5.33 -3.88
N LEU A 44 -6.68 -5.24 -5.17
CA LEU A 44 -6.51 -6.42 -6.05
C LEU A 44 -5.05 -6.89 -6.11
N LEU A 45 -4.12 -6.17 -5.50
CA LEU A 45 -2.68 -6.50 -5.55
C LEU A 45 -2.18 -7.22 -4.29
N VAL A 46 -2.81 -6.97 -3.14
CA VAL A 46 -2.42 -7.54 -1.84
C VAL A 46 -3.65 -7.79 -0.98
N HIS A 47 -3.57 -8.70 -0.02
CA HIS A 47 -4.60 -8.93 0.99
C HIS A 47 -4.47 -7.93 2.15
N PRO A 48 -5.34 -6.90 2.25
CA PRO A 48 -5.09 -5.77 3.16
C PRO A 48 -5.01 -6.18 4.63
N ASP A 49 -5.92 -7.05 5.08
CA ASP A 49 -5.97 -7.49 6.48
C ASP A 49 -4.71 -8.27 6.86
N ARG A 50 -4.21 -9.15 5.97
CA ARG A 50 -2.94 -9.87 6.18
C ARG A 50 -1.75 -8.92 6.26
N GLN A 51 -1.75 -7.83 5.47
CA GLN A 51 -0.63 -6.88 5.48
C GLN A 51 -0.66 -5.97 6.72
N VAL A 52 -1.84 -5.54 7.16
CA VAL A 52 -2.00 -4.74 8.39
C VAL A 52 -1.55 -5.51 9.63
N GLU A 53 -1.72 -6.84 9.65
CA GLU A 53 -1.18 -7.69 10.72
C GLU A 53 0.32 -7.92 10.55
N ARG A 54 0.75 -8.31 9.34
CA ARG A 54 2.12 -8.77 9.08
C ARG A 54 3.16 -7.67 9.26
N VAL A 55 2.88 -6.45 8.81
CA VAL A 55 3.88 -5.38 8.75
C VAL A 55 4.30 -4.91 10.14
N PRO A 56 3.38 -4.51 11.05
CA PRO A 56 3.76 -4.10 12.41
C PRO A 56 4.37 -5.24 13.23
N ARG A 57 4.00 -6.50 12.94
CA ARG A 57 4.60 -7.68 13.60
C ARG A 57 6.08 -7.86 13.27
N LEU A 58 6.51 -7.45 12.07
CA LEU A 58 7.87 -7.69 11.57
C LEU A 58 8.75 -6.45 11.60
N ILE A 59 8.16 -5.25 11.54
CA ILE A 59 8.88 -3.97 11.53
C ILE A 59 8.53 -3.21 12.81
N PRO A 60 9.43 -3.16 13.80
CA PRO A 60 9.18 -2.43 15.04
C PRO A 60 8.82 -0.96 14.79
N GLY A 61 7.70 -0.51 15.36
CA GLY A 61 7.21 0.87 15.21
C GLY A 61 6.53 1.18 13.88
N ALA A 62 6.40 0.21 12.96
CA ALA A 62 5.67 0.44 11.73
C ALA A 62 4.17 0.65 12.01
N ARG A 63 3.61 1.66 11.35
CA ARG A 63 2.18 1.92 11.32
C ARG A 63 1.59 1.28 10.07
N ALA A 64 0.47 0.57 10.21
CA ALA A 64 -0.26 0.04 9.07
C ALA A 64 -1.76 0.24 9.26
N GLU A 65 -2.46 0.68 8.22
CA GLU A 65 -3.91 0.89 8.28
C GLU A 65 -4.60 0.69 6.93
N ILE A 66 -5.91 0.47 6.99
CA ILE A 66 -6.77 0.31 5.82
C ILE A 66 -7.76 1.46 5.76
N ILE A 67 -7.75 2.21 4.65
CA ILE A 67 -8.76 3.22 4.37
C ILE A 67 -9.99 2.54 3.78
N SER A 68 -11.14 2.67 4.45
CA SER A 68 -12.40 2.08 4.01
C SER A 68 -12.91 2.72 2.72
N ARG A 69 -13.83 2.02 2.03
CA ARG A 69 -14.46 2.50 0.77
C ARG A 69 -13.46 2.88 -0.34
N THR A 70 -12.34 2.18 -0.43
CA THR A 70 -11.33 2.35 -1.49
C THR A 70 -11.09 1.06 -2.27
N GLY A 71 -10.60 1.19 -3.50
CA GLY A 71 -10.03 0.13 -4.32
C GLY A 71 -8.60 -0.19 -3.88
N HIS A 72 -7.66 -0.23 -4.81
CA HIS A 72 -6.24 -0.45 -4.50
C HIS A 72 -5.52 0.83 -4.05
N GLY A 73 -5.90 1.99 -4.57
CA GLY A 73 -5.19 3.26 -4.34
C GLY A 73 -5.99 4.24 -3.48
N PRO A 74 -5.87 4.20 -2.14
CA PRO A 74 -6.49 5.18 -1.25
C PRO A 74 -6.16 6.63 -1.60
N GLN A 75 -4.95 6.90 -2.09
CA GLN A 75 -4.50 8.22 -2.52
C GLN A 75 -5.28 8.77 -3.72
N ILE A 76 -5.94 7.90 -4.49
CA ILE A 76 -6.81 8.30 -5.62
C ILE A 76 -8.24 8.50 -5.12
N ASP A 77 -8.73 7.56 -4.32
CA ASP A 77 -10.13 7.53 -3.89
C ASP A 77 -10.45 8.53 -2.76
N HIS A 78 -9.51 8.80 -1.85
CA HIS A 78 -9.62 9.75 -0.73
C HIS A 78 -8.33 10.55 -0.55
N ALA A 79 -7.94 11.33 -1.56
CA ALA A 79 -6.68 12.07 -1.60
C ALA A 79 -6.43 12.92 -0.35
N GLU A 80 -7.41 13.70 0.12
CA GLU A 80 -7.25 14.58 1.27
C GLU A 80 -7.01 13.81 2.56
N LEU A 81 -7.68 12.66 2.73
CA LEU A 81 -7.49 11.81 3.90
C LEU A 81 -6.10 11.17 3.89
N THR A 82 -5.68 10.64 2.75
CA THR A 82 -4.34 10.06 2.60
C THR A 82 -3.26 11.12 2.80
N ASN A 83 -3.42 12.32 2.25
CA ASN A 83 -2.46 13.41 2.41
C ASN A 83 -2.31 13.85 3.86
N ARG A 84 -3.42 14.06 4.59
CA ARG A 84 -3.36 14.40 6.03
C ARG A 84 -2.59 13.35 6.82
N LYS A 85 -2.93 12.07 6.60
CA LYS A 85 -2.28 10.94 7.26
C LYS A 85 -0.78 10.87 6.97
N MET A 86 -0.37 11.12 5.73
CA MET A 86 1.05 11.17 5.36
C MET A 86 1.77 12.31 6.06
N LEU A 87 1.18 13.51 6.07
CA LEU A 87 1.76 14.69 6.74
C LEU A 87 1.88 14.46 8.26
N ASP A 88 0.86 13.89 8.90
CA ASP A 88 0.88 13.56 10.32
C ASP A 88 2.01 12.57 10.64
N PHE A 89 2.17 11.54 9.81
CA PHE A 89 3.25 10.57 9.97
C PHE A 89 4.64 11.19 9.78
N MET A 90 4.83 12.00 8.74
CA MET A 90 6.12 12.67 8.49
C MET A 90 6.50 13.61 9.63
N ASN A 91 5.54 14.40 10.13
CA ASN A 91 5.77 15.26 11.30
C ASN A 91 6.16 14.45 12.55
N ALA A 92 5.47 13.33 12.82
CA ALA A 92 5.82 12.48 13.96
C ALA A 92 7.22 11.85 13.81
N ALA A 93 7.57 11.40 12.61
CA ALA A 93 8.88 10.82 12.31
C ALA A 93 10.01 11.85 12.47
N ASP A 94 9.82 13.07 11.96
CA ASP A 94 10.81 14.16 12.05
C ASP A 94 11.05 14.61 13.50
N LEU A 95 10.00 14.57 14.33
CA LEU A 95 10.08 14.91 15.75
C LEU A 95 10.56 13.75 16.64
N GLY A 96 10.82 12.57 16.08
CA GLY A 96 11.17 11.37 16.85
C GLY A 96 10.07 10.89 17.80
N LEU A 97 8.82 11.27 17.53
CA LEU A 97 7.67 10.88 18.33
C LEU A 97 7.25 9.44 18.00
N PRO A 98 6.59 8.74 18.94
CA PRO A 98 5.98 7.45 18.64
C PRO A 98 5.00 7.59 17.47
N THR A 99 5.16 6.77 16.45
CA THR A 99 4.30 6.73 15.24
C THR A 99 3.04 5.87 15.43
N SER A 100 2.80 5.38 16.65
CA SER A 100 1.73 4.43 16.99
C SER A 100 0.45 5.12 17.47
N HIS A 101 -0.69 4.72 16.90
CA HIS A 101 -2.04 4.90 17.44
C HIS A 101 -2.85 3.61 17.22
#